data_AF-A0A1M5J0A4-F1
#
_entry.id   AF-A0A1M5J0A4-F1
#
_cell.length_a   1.000
_cell.length_b   1.000
_cell.length_c   1.000
_cell.angle_alpha   90.00
_cell.angle_beta   90.00
_cell.angle_gamma   90.00
#
_symmetry.space_group_name_H-M   'P 1'
#
loop_
_entity.id
_entity.type
_entity.pdbx_description
1 polymer ?
#
loop_
_entity_poly.entity_id
_entity_poly.type
_entity_poly.pdbx_seq_one_letter_code
_entity_poly.pdbx_strand_id
1 'polypeptide(L)'
;MNTKNLKKQLSERLKTVEDAYKETGRPKIDFSFYPEDLRVNREAEYNVIVLIEAARKIEIENGSDEKLDWTDYSQWKWIPWFRISASGFAFAFTDFDYSRAFAGSGSRLRVLSKITCEYLGETFLDIWEKVQLF
;
A
#
# COMPACT_ATOMS: atom_id res chain seq x y z
N MET A 1 5.15 8.64 17.22
CA MET A 1 5.48 8.99 15.82
C MET A 1 5.43 10.50 15.56
N ASN A 2 6.50 11.11 15.02
CA ASN A 2 6.53 12.53 14.65
C ASN A 2 6.14 12.72 13.18
N THR A 3 5.00 13.37 12.91
CA THR A 3 4.41 13.48 11.57
C THR A 3 5.22 14.32 10.58
N LYS A 4 5.79 15.44 11.03
CA LYS A 4 6.62 16.31 10.18
C LYS A 4 7.94 15.63 9.82
N ASN A 5 8.54 14.94 10.78
CA ASN A 5 9.76 14.16 10.55
C ASN A 5 9.49 12.97 9.62
N LEU A 6 8.37 12.28 9.80
CA LEU A 6 7.98 11.14 8.97
C LEU A 6 7.89 11.53 7.49
N LYS A 7 7.16 12.60 7.19
CA LYS A 7 6.99 13.08 5.81
C LYS A 7 8.34 13.42 5.17
N LYS A 8 9.24 14.05 5.93
CA LYS A 8 10.59 14.36 5.47
C LYS A 8 11.38 13.08 5.18
N GLN A 9 11.44 12.14 6.12
CA GLN A 9 12.17 10.88 5.95
C GLN A 9 11.67 10.06 4.76
N LEU A 10 10.34 9.95 4.57
CA LEU A 10 9.75 9.31 3.40
C LEU A 10 10.22 9.98 2.11
N SER A 11 10.10 11.31 2.03
CA SER A 11 10.51 12.07 0.83
C SER A 11 12.01 12.03 0.52
N GLU A 12 12.86 11.82 1.53
CA GLU A 12 14.31 11.76 1.35
C GLU A 12 14.80 10.36 0.99
N ARG A 13 14.15 9.32 1.54
CA ARG A 13 14.62 7.92 1.49
C ARG A 13 13.86 7.03 0.53
N LEU A 14 12.64 7.40 0.11
CA LEU A 14 11.75 6.52 -0.64
C LEU A 14 11.14 7.21 -1.86
N LYS A 15 11.98 7.69 -2.78
CA LYS A 15 11.53 8.43 -3.98
C LYS A 15 11.23 7.51 -5.17
N THR A 16 11.93 6.38 -5.23
CA THR A 16 11.87 5.41 -6.33
C THR A 16 11.75 3.99 -5.79
N VAL A 17 11.41 3.04 -6.67
CA VAL A 17 11.38 1.62 -6.30
C VAL A 17 12.80 1.13 -5.96
N GLU A 18 13.82 1.61 -6.67
CA GLU A 18 15.23 1.34 -6.37
C GLU A 18 15.60 1.74 -4.94
N ASP A 19 15.09 2.86 -4.46
CA ASP A 19 15.31 3.28 -3.08
C ASP A 19 14.65 2.32 -2.09
N ALA A 20 13.46 1.82 -2.42
CA ALA A 20 12.78 0.79 -1.61
C ALA A 20 13.59 -0.50 -1.51
N TYR A 21 14.19 -0.94 -2.63
CA TYR A 21 15.08 -2.10 -2.65
C TYR A 21 16.33 -1.88 -1.78
N LYS A 22 16.94 -0.69 -1.85
CA LYS A 22 18.08 -0.33 -0.99
C LYS A 22 17.70 -0.28 0.49
N GLU A 23 16.54 0.30 0.79
CA GLU A 23 16.05 0.48 2.16
C GLU A 23 15.71 -0.86 2.83
N THR A 24 15.15 -1.79 2.07
CA THR A 24 14.77 -3.14 2.56
C THR A 24 15.90 -4.16 2.47
N GLY A 25 16.86 -3.97 1.56
CA GLY A 25 17.85 -4.99 1.20
C GLY A 25 17.26 -6.18 0.42
N ARG A 26 16.03 -6.07 -0.09
CA ARG A 26 15.39 -7.12 -0.90
C ARG A 26 16.12 -7.28 -2.24
N PRO A 27 16.26 -8.51 -2.77
CA PRO A 27 16.82 -8.71 -4.10
C PRO A 27 15.80 -8.29 -5.17
N LYS A 28 16.30 -7.83 -6.33
CA LYS A 28 15.46 -7.75 -7.53
C LYS A 28 15.21 -9.16 -8.06
N ILE A 29 13.97 -9.42 -8.47
CA ILE A 29 13.51 -10.73 -8.98
C ILE A 29 13.21 -10.61 -10.46
N ASP A 30 13.51 -11.67 -11.21
CA ASP A 30 13.11 -11.79 -12.60
C ASP A 30 11.68 -12.36 -12.70
N PHE A 31 10.79 -11.65 -13.38
CA PHE A 31 9.40 -12.05 -13.62
C PHE A 31 9.16 -12.63 -15.02
N SER A 32 10.23 -12.85 -15.81
CA SER A 32 10.14 -13.38 -17.18
C SER A 32 9.43 -14.73 -17.30
N PHE A 33 9.40 -15.51 -16.21
CA PHE A 33 8.70 -16.80 -16.15
C PHE A 33 7.18 -16.68 -16.18
N TYR A 34 6.62 -15.50 -15.87
CA TYR A 34 5.19 -15.25 -16.03
C TYR A 34 4.85 -14.95 -17.50
N PRO A 35 3.66 -15.38 -17.97
CA PRO A 35 3.05 -14.90 -19.20
C PRO A 35 3.04 -13.37 -19.27
N GLU A 36 3.17 -12.80 -20.48
CA GLU A 36 3.29 -11.35 -20.69
C GLU A 36 2.13 -10.55 -20.07
N ASP A 37 0.91 -11.08 -20.20
CA ASP A 37 -0.33 -10.51 -19.67
C ASP A 37 -0.34 -10.44 -18.14
N LEU A 38 0.33 -11.38 -17.47
CA LEU A 38 0.42 -11.42 -16.01
C LEU A 38 1.66 -10.70 -15.47
N ARG A 39 2.73 -10.63 -16.28
CA ARG A 39 4.06 -10.22 -15.82
C ARG A 39 4.08 -8.82 -15.22
N VAL A 40 3.47 -7.87 -15.91
CA VAL A 40 3.43 -6.46 -15.48
C VAL A 40 2.78 -6.31 -14.10
N ASN A 41 1.69 -7.05 -13.87
CA ASN A 41 1.00 -7.04 -12.58
C ASN A 41 1.82 -7.72 -11.48
N ARG A 42 2.43 -8.88 -11.75
CA ARG A 42 3.22 -9.62 -10.75
C ARG A 42 4.46 -8.84 -10.31
N GLU A 43 5.11 -8.16 -11.25
CA GLU A 43 6.20 -7.25 -10.94
C GLU A 43 5.72 -6.07 -10.09
N ALA A 44 4.59 -5.45 -10.46
CA ALA A 44 4.01 -4.36 -9.69
C ALA A 44 3.62 -4.77 -8.27
N GLU A 45 3.00 -5.95 -8.08
CA GLU A 45 2.66 -6.50 -6.76
C GLU A 45 3.91 -6.65 -5.88
N TYR A 46 4.98 -7.21 -6.43
CA TYR A 46 6.23 -7.36 -5.69
C TYR A 46 6.84 -6.00 -5.33
N ASN A 47 6.86 -5.07 -6.27
CA ASN A 47 7.34 -3.70 -6.03
C ASN A 47 6.54 -3.01 -4.91
N VAL A 48 5.21 -3.17 -4.86
CA VAL A 48 4.40 -2.61 -3.78
C VAL A 48 4.70 -3.28 -2.44
N ILE A 49 4.95 -4.58 -2.39
CA ILE A 49 5.38 -5.26 -1.15
C ILE A 49 6.67 -4.63 -0.63
N VAL A 50 7.67 -4.45 -1.50
CA VAL A 50 8.96 -3.85 -1.15
C VAL A 50 8.80 -2.40 -0.69
N LEU A 51 7.95 -1.61 -1.37
CA LEU A 51 7.62 -0.23 -0.99
C LEU A 51 6.97 -0.16 0.40
N ILE A 52 6.00 -1.03 0.68
CA ILE A 52 5.33 -1.08 1.98
C ILE A 52 6.32 -1.49 3.07
N GLU A 53 7.19 -2.47 2.84
CA GLU A 53 8.23 -2.86 3.80
C GLU A 53 9.21 -1.71 4.09
N ALA A 54 9.67 -1.01 3.06
CA ALA A 54 10.55 0.15 3.21
C ALA A 54 9.86 1.25 4.04
N ALA A 55 8.61 1.57 3.69
CA ALA A 55 7.84 2.60 4.37
C ALA A 55 7.56 2.23 5.84
N ARG A 56 7.23 0.96 6.13
CA ARG A 56 7.03 0.46 7.50
C ARG A 56 8.32 0.54 8.31
N LYS A 57 9.47 0.22 7.73
CA LYS A 57 10.77 0.39 8.38
C LYS A 57 10.99 1.85 8.79
N ILE A 58 10.70 2.80 7.89
CA ILE A 58 10.78 4.24 8.18
C ILE A 58 9.80 4.65 9.29
N GLU A 59 8.57 4.13 9.28
CA GLU A 59 7.59 4.40 10.36
C GLU A 59 8.11 3.93 11.73
N ILE A 60 8.68 2.71 11.78
CA ILE A 60 9.24 2.13 13.01
C ILE A 60 10.39 2.98 13.52
N GLU A 61 11.34 3.34 12.66
CA GLU A 61 12.46 4.22 13.01
C GLU A 61 12.02 5.63 13.43
N ASN A 62 10.86 6.09 12.98
CA ASN A 62 10.25 7.35 13.40
C ASN A 62 9.35 7.21 14.66
N GLY A 63 9.43 6.09 15.36
CA GLY A 63 8.73 5.82 16.61
C GLY A 63 7.31 5.29 16.42
N SER A 64 7.14 4.33 15.51
CA SER A 64 5.98 3.43 15.44
C SER A 64 6.35 2.10 16.10
N ASP A 65 5.86 1.84 17.30
CA ASP A 65 6.20 0.63 18.06
C ASP A 65 5.24 -0.55 17.78
N GLU A 66 4.21 -0.29 16.97
CA GLU A 66 3.16 -1.25 16.68
C GLU A 66 3.54 -2.16 15.50
N LYS A 67 3.45 -3.47 15.74
CA LYS A 67 3.38 -4.46 14.66
C LYS A 67 1.98 -4.49 14.08
N LEU A 68 1.86 -4.79 12.79
CA LEU A 68 0.56 -5.03 12.17
C LEU A 68 -0.07 -6.27 12.80
N ASP A 69 -1.19 -6.09 13.49
CA ASP A 69 -1.99 -7.18 14.04
C ASP A 69 -3.29 -7.27 13.25
N TRP A 70 -3.46 -8.38 12.53
CA TRP A 70 -4.65 -8.63 11.72
C TRP A 70 -5.94 -8.75 12.55
N THR A 71 -5.83 -9.15 13.82
CA THR A 71 -6.95 -9.38 14.73
C THR A 71 -7.35 -8.15 15.52
N ASP A 72 -6.47 -7.14 15.61
CA ASP A 72 -6.74 -5.89 16.30
C ASP A 72 -7.55 -4.94 15.41
N TYR A 73 -8.83 -4.78 15.73
CA TYR A 73 -9.73 -3.85 15.03
C TYR A 73 -9.52 -2.39 15.42
N SER A 74 -8.84 -2.12 16.55
CA SER A 74 -8.55 -0.76 17.02
C SER A 74 -7.35 -0.13 16.32
N GLN A 75 -6.44 -0.97 15.81
CA GLN A 75 -5.31 -0.53 15.00
C GLN A 75 -5.74 -0.14 13.58
N TRP A 76 -5.52 1.14 13.25
CA TRP A 76 -5.71 1.66 11.89
C TRP A 76 -4.74 1.01 10.90
N LYS A 77 -5.27 0.53 9.77
CA LYS A 77 -4.52 -0.12 8.70
C LYS A 77 -4.79 0.61 7.40
N TRP A 78 -3.93 1.57 7.07
CA TRP A 78 -4.12 2.42 5.90
C TRP A 78 -3.61 1.73 4.62
N ILE A 79 -4.38 1.86 3.55
CA ILE A 79 -4.01 1.48 2.18
C ILE A 79 -4.36 2.63 1.25
N PRO A 80 -3.55 2.94 0.22
CA PRO A 80 -3.92 3.93 -0.77
C PRO A 80 -5.29 3.60 -1.38
N TRP A 81 -6.16 4.60 -1.40
CA TRP A 81 -7.49 4.50 -1.96
C TRP A 81 -7.60 5.51 -3.10
N PHE A 82 -8.11 5.05 -4.24
CA PHE A 82 -8.22 5.84 -5.46
C PHE A 82 -9.67 5.91 -5.90
N ARG A 83 -10.06 7.07 -6.44
CA ARG A 83 -11.39 7.27 -7.02
C ARG A 83 -11.41 6.71 -8.44
N ILE A 84 -11.81 5.45 -8.58
CA ILE A 84 -11.98 4.74 -9.86
C ILE A 84 -13.46 4.63 -10.25
N SER A 85 -13.77 4.50 -11.55
CA SER A 85 -15.14 4.19 -12.02
C SER A 85 -15.60 2.86 -11.43
N ALA A 86 -16.90 2.74 -11.13
CA ALA A 86 -17.50 1.66 -10.34
C ALA A 86 -16.82 0.29 -10.52
N SER A 87 -16.30 -0.24 -9.41
CA SER A 87 -15.65 -1.55 -9.35
C SER A 87 -16.64 -2.68 -9.69
N GLY A 88 -16.12 -3.86 -10.03
CA GLY A 88 -16.93 -5.08 -10.22
C GLY A 88 -17.76 -5.50 -8.99
N PHE A 89 -17.53 -4.86 -7.84
CA PHE A 89 -18.37 -4.93 -6.64
C PHE A 89 -18.68 -3.50 -6.15
N ALA A 90 -19.54 -2.80 -6.89
CA ALA A 90 -20.08 -1.51 -6.49
C ALA A 90 -21.58 -1.66 -6.24
N PHE A 91 -22.05 -1.30 -5.04
CA PHE A 91 -23.47 -1.07 -4.81
C PHE A 91 -23.87 0.26 -5.46
N ALA A 92 -24.09 0.23 -6.78
CA ALA A 92 -24.37 1.43 -7.57
C ALA A 92 -25.77 2.02 -7.27
N PHE A 93 -26.69 1.21 -6.73
CA PHE A 93 -28.04 1.61 -6.33
C PHE A 93 -28.48 0.74 -5.14
N THR A 94 -28.52 1.30 -3.93
CA THR A 94 -29.17 0.67 -2.78
C THR A 94 -30.45 1.46 -2.48
N ASP A 95 -31.60 0.93 -2.86
CA ASP A 95 -32.88 1.50 -2.44
C ASP A 95 -33.22 1.06 -1.02
N PHE A 96 -33.54 2.06 -0.20
CA PHE A 96 -34.15 2.11 1.14
C PHE A 96 -34.37 0.81 1.93
N ASP A 97 -33.31 0.04 2.21
CA ASP A 97 -33.22 -0.64 3.50
C ASP A 97 -31.80 -0.56 4.05
N TYR A 98 -31.67 -0.32 5.35
CA TYR A 98 -30.41 -0.05 6.05
C TYR A 98 -29.52 -1.30 6.05
N SER A 99 -28.83 -1.55 4.93
CA SER A 99 -27.81 -2.58 4.84
C SER A 99 -26.50 -2.04 5.40
N ARG A 100 -26.35 -2.11 6.73
CA ARG A 100 -25.09 -1.77 7.42
C ARG A 100 -24.11 -2.93 7.29
N ALA A 101 -23.52 -3.09 6.11
CA ALA A 101 -22.47 -4.07 5.88
C ALA A 101 -21.13 -3.53 6.39
N PHE A 102 -20.67 -4.03 7.55
CA PHE A 102 -19.29 -3.82 8.00
C PHE A 102 -18.36 -4.73 7.19
N ALA A 103 -18.00 -4.29 5.99
CA ALA A 103 -17.00 -4.98 5.18
C ALA A 103 -15.61 -4.72 5.77
N GLY A 104 -15.04 -5.72 6.45
CA GLY A 104 -13.63 -5.73 6.82
C GLY A 104 -12.75 -5.75 5.57
N SER A 105 -11.61 -5.06 5.62
CA SER A 105 -10.68 -4.96 4.48
C SER A 105 -9.41 -5.79 4.74
N GLY A 106 -8.99 -6.57 3.75
CA GLY A 106 -7.78 -7.43 3.73
C GLY A 106 -6.49 -6.79 4.26
N SER A 107 -5.62 -7.59 4.89
CA SER A 107 -4.43 -7.19 5.69
C SER A 107 -3.19 -6.81 4.89
N ARG A 108 -3.15 -7.21 3.63
CA ARG A 108 -1.92 -7.09 2.83
C ARG A 108 -1.75 -5.64 2.36
N LEU A 109 -0.49 -5.19 2.29
CA LEU A 109 -0.11 -3.86 1.78
C LEU A 109 -0.58 -2.68 2.65
N ARG A 110 -0.42 -2.78 3.98
CA ARG A 110 -0.87 -1.77 4.95
C ARG A 110 0.27 -1.03 5.63
N VAL A 111 0.01 0.24 5.94
CA VAL A 111 0.85 1.10 6.80
C VAL A 111 0.04 1.62 7.98
N LEU A 112 0.70 2.02 9.06
CA LEU A 112 0.01 2.47 10.28
C LEU A 112 -0.21 3.99 10.31
N SER A 113 0.54 4.77 9.51
CA SER A 113 0.33 6.20 9.38
C SER A 113 -0.43 6.56 8.11
N LYS A 114 -1.44 7.42 8.26
CA LYS A 114 -2.15 8.03 7.14
C LYS A 114 -1.19 8.82 6.22
N ILE A 115 -0.18 9.49 6.78
CA ILE A 115 0.80 10.28 6.02
C ILE A 115 1.62 9.38 5.10
N THR A 116 2.04 8.22 5.60
CA THR A 116 2.77 7.24 4.80
C THR A 116 1.89 6.71 3.68
N CYS A 117 0.62 6.44 3.97
CA CYS A 117 -0.35 5.99 3.00
C CYS A 117 -0.57 7.01 1.87
N GLU A 118 -0.78 8.28 2.22
CA GLU A 118 -0.92 9.38 1.26
C GLU A 118 0.34 9.51 0.41
N TYR A 119 1.52 9.51 1.04
CA TYR A 119 2.80 9.58 0.34
C TYR A 119 2.99 8.44 -0.67
N LEU A 120 2.69 7.20 -0.28
CA LEU A 120 2.81 6.04 -1.16
C LEU A 120 1.82 6.08 -2.33
N GLY A 121 0.58 6.51 -2.08
CA GLY A 121 -0.45 6.62 -3.11
C GLY A 121 -0.18 7.73 -4.12
N GLU A 122 0.39 8.85 -3.68
CA GLU A 122 0.74 9.99 -4.54
C GLU A 122 2.04 9.74 -5.32
N THR A 123 3.06 9.16 -4.69
CA THR A 123 4.40 9.02 -5.28
C THR A 123 4.48 7.86 -6.28
N PHE A 124 3.77 6.75 -6.03
CA PHE A 124 3.87 5.51 -6.80
C PHE A 124 2.57 5.15 -7.52
N LEU A 125 1.85 6.17 -8.00
CA LEU A 125 0.52 6.02 -8.60
C LEU A 125 0.49 4.99 -9.74
N ASP A 126 1.51 5.00 -10.60
CA ASP A 126 1.60 4.09 -11.75
C ASP A 126 1.75 2.61 -11.33
N ILE A 127 2.40 2.36 -10.20
CA ILE A 127 2.55 1.00 -9.66
C ILE A 127 1.23 0.55 -9.05
N TRP A 128 0.56 1.41 -8.30
CA TRP A 128 -0.75 1.11 -7.74
C TRP A 128 -1.81 0.87 -8.82
N GLU A 129 -1.76 1.61 -9.93
CA GLU A 129 -2.61 1.39 -11.09
C GLU A 129 -2.41 -0.02 -11.67
N LYS A 130 -1.15 -0.43 -11.92
CA LYS A 130 -0.81 -1.78 -12.42
C LYS A 130 -1.25 -2.90 -11.46
N VAL A 131 -1.21 -2.66 -10.15
CA VAL A 131 -1.70 -3.62 -9.15
C VAL A 131 -3.23 -3.74 -9.18
N GLN A 132 -3.94 -2.64 -9.45
CA GLN A 132 -5.41 -2.60 -9.38
C GLN A 132 -6.13 -2.96 -10.69
N LEU A 133 -5.47 -2.82 -11.84
CA LEU A 133 -6.07 -3.05 -13.17
C LEU A 133 -5.82 -4.46 -13.74
N PHE A 134 -5.46 -5.43 -12.88
CA PHE A 134 -5.26 -6.83 -13.29
C PHE A 134 -6.51 -7.48 -13.89
#